data_AF-A0A962D3A1-F1
#
_entry.id   AF-A0A962D3A1-F1
#
_cell.length_a   1.000
_cell.length_b   1.000
_cell.length_c   1.000
_cell.angle_alpha   90.00
_cell.angle_beta   90.00
_cell.angle_gamma   90.00
#
_symmetry.space_group_name_H-M   'P 1'
#
loop_
_entity.id
_entity.type
_entity.pdbx_description
1 polymer ?
#
loop_
_entity_poly.entity_id
_entity_poly.type
_entity_poly.pdbx_seq_one_letter_code
_entity_poly.pdbx_strand_id
1 'polypeptide(L)'
;NDRWILPSTESQYGKAIEHLQAYLDRLSDDEDGNAQFYARADNLVVYLQLVEKQLGSFSQRLSASVGQVRLNTDLTGDPSARQSTPGHQLVVTRTPWLQIDNEFYEARGACYALIHLLKAVEHDFAPVLEDKNALVSLRQIIRELENTQDAVWSPVILNGGGFGFFANHSLVMANYISRASAALGDLRALLDRG
;
A
#
# COMPACT_ATOMS: atom_id res chain seq x y z
N ASN A 1 23.26 0.63 -18.17
CA ASN A 1 24.49 0.47 -17.35
C ASN A 1 24.19 -0.72 -16.47
N ASP A 2 24.41 -1.90 -17.03
CA ASP A 2 23.73 -3.13 -16.62
C ASP A 2 24.51 -3.79 -15.48
N ARG A 3 23.95 -3.72 -14.28
CA ARG A 3 24.47 -4.41 -13.09
C ARG A 3 24.14 -5.90 -13.21
N TRP A 4 24.98 -6.64 -13.93
CA TRP A 4 24.89 -8.08 -14.13
C TRP A 4 25.36 -8.94 -12.94
N ILE A 5 25.77 -8.31 -11.83
CA ILE A 5 26.29 -8.96 -10.61
C ILE A 5 25.29 -8.98 -9.44
N LEU A 6 24.09 -8.42 -9.62
CA LEU A 6 23.08 -8.48 -8.57
C LEU A 6 22.48 -9.90 -8.49
N PRO A 7 22.31 -10.48 -7.29
CA PRO A 7 21.63 -11.76 -7.15
C PRO A 7 20.25 -11.69 -7.81
N SER A 8 19.84 -12.78 -8.47
CA SER A 8 18.53 -12.81 -9.14
C SER A 8 17.42 -12.57 -8.11
N THR A 9 16.36 -11.87 -8.55
CA THR A 9 15.18 -11.60 -7.71
C THR A 9 14.63 -12.89 -7.11
N GLU A 10 14.60 -13.97 -7.91
CA GLU A 10 14.18 -15.30 -7.47
C GLU A 10 15.05 -15.88 -6.36
N SER A 11 16.38 -15.72 -6.44
CA SER A 11 17.30 -16.15 -5.37
C SER A 11 17.08 -15.35 -4.08
N GLN A 12 16.76 -14.05 -4.18
CA GLN A 12 16.44 -13.23 -3.01
C GLN A 12 15.11 -13.65 -2.37
N TYR A 13 14.09 -13.98 -3.17
CA TYR A 13 12.85 -14.54 -2.64
C TYR A 13 13.08 -15.89 -1.96
N GLY A 14 13.90 -16.76 -2.56
CA GLY A 14 14.30 -18.04 -1.93
C GLY A 14 14.91 -17.85 -0.55
N LYS A 15 15.86 -16.90 -0.41
CA LYS A 15 16.46 -16.56 0.88
C LYS A 15 15.46 -16.00 1.89
N ALA A 16 14.55 -15.14 1.45
CA ALA A 16 13.52 -14.60 2.32
C ALA A 16 12.59 -15.71 2.86
N ILE A 17 12.22 -16.66 2.01
CA ILE A 17 11.44 -17.84 2.40
C ILE A 17 12.21 -18.69 3.41
N GLU A 18 13.49 -18.96 3.16
CA GLU A 18 14.34 -19.74 4.08
C GLU A 18 14.44 -19.07 5.46
N HIS A 19 14.66 -17.75 5.51
CA HIS A 19 14.70 -17.01 6.77
C HIS A 19 13.36 -16.99 7.50
N LEU A 20 12.25 -16.89 6.76
CA LEU A 20 10.90 -16.96 7.33
C LEU A 20 10.63 -18.35 7.92
N GLN A 21 10.94 -19.42 7.18
CA GLN A 21 10.79 -20.79 7.64
C GLN A 21 11.60 -21.03 8.93
N ALA A 22 12.88 -20.65 8.92
CA ALA A 22 13.74 -20.80 10.10
C ALA A 22 13.26 -19.97 11.31
N TYR A 23 12.59 -18.83 11.08
CA TYR A 23 11.97 -18.07 12.17
C TYR A 23 10.72 -18.78 12.71
N LEU A 24 9.86 -19.30 11.84
CA LEU A 24 8.67 -20.06 12.23
C LEU A 24 9.05 -21.33 13.01
N ASP A 25 10.07 -22.06 12.57
CA ASP A 25 10.57 -23.24 13.25
C ASP A 25 11.01 -22.90 14.69
N ARG A 26 11.78 -21.82 14.87
CA ARG A 26 12.20 -21.33 16.20
C ARG A 26 11.04 -20.83 17.05
N LEU A 27 9.98 -20.29 16.43
CA LEU A 27 8.81 -19.81 17.16
C LEU A 27 7.96 -20.96 17.69
N SER A 28 7.99 -22.12 17.01
CA SER A 28 7.27 -23.33 17.42
C SER A 28 8.03 -24.20 18.44
N ASP A 29 9.30 -23.90 18.69
CA ASP A 29 10.15 -24.65 19.59
C ASP A 29 10.06 -24.08 21.02
N ASP A 30 9.22 -24.73 21.84
CA ASP A 30 9.01 -24.39 23.24
C ASP A 30 10.23 -24.69 24.14
N GLU A 31 11.18 -25.52 23.70
CA GLU A 31 12.33 -25.94 24.54
C GLU A 31 13.46 -24.91 24.56
N ASP A 32 13.67 -24.18 23.46
CA ASP A 32 14.87 -23.35 23.26
C ASP A 32 14.65 -21.85 23.50
N GLY A 33 13.39 -21.37 23.59
CA GLY A 33 13.05 -19.98 23.95
C GLY A 33 13.65 -18.89 23.05
N ASN A 34 14.27 -19.28 21.93
CA ASN A 34 15.15 -18.43 21.12
C ASN A 34 14.39 -17.48 20.17
N ALA A 35 13.06 -17.63 20.05
CA ALA A 35 12.19 -16.69 19.35
C ALA A 35 10.87 -16.50 20.12
N GLN A 36 10.40 -15.25 20.19
CA GLN A 36 9.16 -14.90 20.87
C GLN A 36 8.38 -13.91 20.00
N PHE A 37 7.09 -14.15 19.84
CA PHE A 37 6.18 -13.23 19.17
C PHE A 37 5.42 -12.40 20.21
N TYR A 38 5.71 -11.10 20.27
CA TYR A 38 5.06 -10.19 21.19
C TYR A 38 3.94 -9.43 20.49
N ALA A 39 2.70 -9.90 20.67
CA ALA A 39 1.47 -9.25 20.24
C ALA A 39 1.21 -7.97 21.06
N ARG A 40 1.90 -6.88 20.73
CA ARG A 40 1.79 -5.59 21.43
C ARG A 40 1.27 -4.49 20.50
N ALA A 41 0.55 -3.53 21.08
CA ALA A 41 -0.01 -2.39 20.35
C ALA A 41 1.05 -1.56 19.62
N ASP A 42 2.18 -1.28 20.26
CA ASP A 42 3.28 -0.49 19.67
C ASP A 42 3.93 -1.19 18.46
N ASN A 43 4.15 -2.51 18.55
CA ASN A 43 4.63 -3.31 17.41
C ASN A 43 3.64 -3.25 16.24
N LEU A 44 2.35 -3.39 16.53
CA LEU A 44 1.30 -3.32 15.52
C LEU A 44 1.23 -1.93 14.87
N VAL A 45 1.27 -0.87 15.67
CA VAL A 45 1.28 0.53 15.20
C VAL A 45 2.41 0.77 14.21
N VAL A 46 3.62 0.32 14.52
CA VAL A 46 4.80 0.49 13.64
C VAL A 46 4.59 -0.23 12.30
N TYR A 47 4.07 -1.46 12.33
CA TYR A 47 3.76 -2.21 11.12
C TYR A 47 2.66 -1.52 10.29
N LEU A 48 1.55 -1.12 10.92
CA LEU A 48 0.44 -0.45 10.23
C LEU A 48 0.88 0.89 9.62
N GLN A 49 1.82 1.62 10.23
CA GLN A 49 2.38 2.83 9.66
C GLN A 49 3.15 2.57 8.35
N LEU A 50 3.86 1.44 8.24
CA LEU A 50 4.52 1.03 7.00
C LEU A 50 3.48 0.72 5.91
N VAL A 51 2.46 -0.06 6.27
CA VAL A 51 1.37 -0.44 5.35
C VAL A 51 0.60 0.80 4.87
N GLU A 52 0.27 1.73 5.76
CA GLU A 52 -0.36 3.01 5.46
C GLU A 52 0.42 3.77 4.37
N LYS A 53 1.73 3.97 4.58
CA LYS A 53 2.59 4.68 3.62
C LYS A 53 2.66 3.97 2.28
N GLN A 54 2.74 2.64 2.28
CA GLN A 54 2.78 1.84 1.06
C GLN A 54 1.49 1.97 0.25
N LEU A 55 0.32 1.84 0.91
CA LEU A 55 -0.98 2.02 0.26
C LEU A 55 -1.16 3.46 -0.25
N GLY A 56 -0.75 4.47 0.51
CA GLY A 56 -0.75 5.86 0.06
C GLY A 56 0.09 6.07 -1.21
N SER A 57 1.26 5.42 -1.30
CA SER A 57 2.09 5.44 -2.50
C SER A 57 1.40 4.81 -3.71
N PHE A 58 0.78 3.64 -3.54
CA PHE A 58 0.03 2.97 -4.62
C PHE A 58 -1.14 3.83 -5.10
N SER A 59 -1.95 4.37 -4.18
CA SER A 59 -3.08 5.25 -4.53
C SER A 59 -2.63 6.46 -5.36
N GLN A 60 -1.50 7.08 -4.98
CA GLN A 60 -0.94 8.21 -5.70
C GLN A 60 -0.48 7.82 -7.12
N ARG A 61 0.25 6.70 -7.25
CA ARG A 61 0.75 6.20 -8.54
C ARG A 61 -0.42 5.86 -9.49
N LEU A 62 -1.43 5.15 -8.98
CA LEU A 62 -2.64 4.83 -9.71
C LEU A 62 -3.45 6.07 -10.14
N SER A 63 -3.54 7.08 -9.27
CA SER A 63 -4.19 8.35 -9.60
C SER A 63 -3.44 9.12 -10.70
N ALA A 64 -2.10 9.09 -10.69
CA ALA A 64 -1.27 9.68 -11.73
C ALA A 64 -1.42 8.97 -13.09
N SER A 65 -1.70 7.66 -13.10
CA SER A 65 -1.95 6.89 -14.32
C SER A 65 -3.17 7.35 -15.13
N VAL A 66 -4.06 8.16 -14.53
CA VAL A 66 -5.25 8.74 -15.16
C VAL A 66 -4.96 10.16 -15.71
N GLY A 67 -3.80 10.74 -15.39
CA GLY A 67 -3.39 12.06 -15.89
C GLY A 67 -4.04 13.22 -15.14
N GLN A 68 -3.85 13.27 -13.81
CA GLN A 68 -4.28 14.41 -13.01
C GLN A 68 -3.50 15.67 -13.39
N VAL A 69 -4.23 16.72 -13.77
CA VAL A 69 -3.67 18.07 -13.93
C VAL A 69 -3.38 18.61 -12.53
N ARG A 70 -2.10 18.74 -12.17
CA ARG A 70 -1.70 19.38 -10.92
C ARG A 70 -1.42 20.86 -11.18
N LEU A 71 -1.88 21.72 -10.27
CA LEU A 71 -1.38 23.08 -10.22
C LEU A 71 0.09 23.03 -9.81
N ASN A 72 0.95 23.78 -10.50
CA ASN A 72 2.34 23.91 -10.10
C ASN A 72 2.38 24.66 -8.75
N THR A 73 2.71 23.94 -7.68
CA THR A 73 2.86 24.51 -6.33
C THR A 73 4.32 24.72 -5.93
N ASP A 74 5.28 24.66 -6.87
CA ASP A 74 6.73 24.70 -6.59
C ASP A 74 7.19 25.96 -5.82
N LEU A 75 6.38 27.03 -5.86
CA LEU A 75 6.63 28.31 -5.19
C LEU A 75 5.64 28.59 -4.05
N THR A 76 4.78 27.62 -3.69
CA THR A 76 3.71 27.83 -2.71
C THR A 76 4.28 27.77 -1.30
N GLY A 77 4.23 28.88 -0.57
CA GLY A 77 4.75 28.99 0.80
C GLY A 77 6.05 29.77 0.95
N ASP A 78 6.70 30.18 -0.15
CA ASP A 78 7.91 31.02 -0.13
C ASP A 78 7.68 32.34 -0.89
N PRO A 79 7.48 33.48 -0.18
CA PRO A 79 7.24 34.78 -0.82
C PRO A 79 8.46 35.33 -1.57
N SER A 80 9.64 34.71 -1.42
CA SER A 80 10.89 35.15 -2.03
C SER A 80 11.32 34.33 -3.25
N ALA A 81 10.69 33.17 -3.47
CA ALA A 81 11.05 32.28 -4.56
C ALA A 81 10.68 32.87 -5.93
N ARG A 82 11.64 32.92 -6.86
CA ARG A 82 11.44 33.40 -8.23
C ARG A 82 11.91 32.34 -9.22
N GLN A 83 11.06 32.04 -10.20
CA GLN A 83 11.39 31.13 -11.28
C GLN A 83 12.13 31.90 -12.40
N SER A 84 13.31 31.43 -12.80
CA SER A 84 14.15 32.06 -13.83
C SER A 84 13.63 31.87 -15.25
N THR A 85 12.68 30.95 -15.44
CA THR A 85 12.00 30.64 -16.72
C THR A 85 10.49 30.53 -16.48
N PRO A 86 9.63 30.86 -17.46
CA PRO A 86 8.20 30.65 -17.35
C PRO A 86 7.88 29.17 -17.08
N GLY A 87 7.46 28.85 -15.85
CA GLY A 87 6.94 27.53 -15.51
C GLY A 87 5.51 27.36 -16.04
N HIS A 88 5.15 26.16 -16.48
CA HIS A 88 3.76 25.86 -16.79
C HIS A 88 2.97 25.83 -15.47
N GLN A 89 1.89 26.62 -15.36
CA GLN A 89 1.01 26.65 -14.17
C GLN A 89 0.31 25.32 -13.92
N LEU A 90 0.26 24.45 -14.93
CA LEU A 90 -0.33 23.13 -14.89
C LEU A 90 0.73 22.09 -15.26
N VAL A 91 1.02 21.18 -14.34
CA VAL A 91 1.90 20.02 -14.56
C VAL A 91 1.03 18.78 -14.65
N VAL A 92 1.05 18.11 -15.81
CA VAL A 92 0.38 16.83 -16.01
C VAL A 92 1.39 15.73 -15.78
N THR A 93 1.42 15.17 -14.57
CA THR A 93 2.21 13.96 -14.29
C THR A 93 1.36 12.76 -14.70
N ARG A 94 1.71 12.13 -15.82
CA ARG A 94 1.03 10.93 -16.33
C ARG A 94 2.02 9.78 -16.43
N THR A 95 1.66 8.65 -15.84
CA THR A 95 2.38 7.39 -16.02
C THR A 95 2.42 7.03 -17.52
N PRO A 96 3.58 6.63 -18.09
CA PRO A 96 3.65 6.14 -19.46
C PRO A 96 2.63 5.01 -19.70
N TRP A 97 1.99 4.99 -20.87
CA TRP A 97 0.88 4.07 -21.15
C TRP A 97 1.27 2.59 -20.96
N LEU A 98 2.50 2.23 -21.34
CA LEU A 98 3.06 0.88 -21.18
C LEU A 98 3.33 0.46 -19.73
N GLN A 99 3.26 1.38 -18.77
CA GLN A 99 3.45 1.10 -17.35
C GLN A 99 2.13 1.03 -16.58
N ILE A 100 0.99 1.43 -17.18
CA ILE A 100 -0.31 1.45 -16.51
C ILE A 100 -0.69 0.05 -15.99
N ASP A 101 -0.53 -0.97 -16.83
CA ASP A 101 -0.79 -2.36 -16.44
C ASP A 101 0.14 -2.79 -15.30
N ASN A 102 1.44 -2.52 -15.41
CA ASN A 102 2.43 -2.89 -14.39
C ASN A 102 2.08 -2.28 -13.03
N GLU A 103 1.81 -0.98 -13.01
CA GLU A 103 1.41 -0.23 -11.81
C GLU A 103 0.13 -0.80 -11.18
N PHE A 104 -0.86 -1.10 -12.03
CA PHE A 104 -2.13 -1.63 -11.58
C PHE A 104 -1.99 -3.04 -10.97
N TYR A 105 -1.30 -3.95 -11.66
CA TYR A 105 -1.14 -5.32 -11.19
C TYR A 105 -0.15 -5.44 -10.02
N GLU A 106 0.87 -4.57 -9.94
CA GLU A 106 1.73 -4.44 -8.76
C GLU A 106 0.90 -4.05 -7.54
N ALA A 107 0.10 -2.98 -7.64
CA ALA A 107 -0.75 -2.53 -6.55
C ALA A 107 -1.78 -3.61 -6.16
N ARG A 108 -2.43 -4.25 -7.15
CA ARG A 108 -3.39 -5.32 -6.92
C ARG A 108 -2.77 -6.52 -6.20
N GLY A 109 -1.59 -6.96 -6.64
CA GLY A 109 -0.86 -8.09 -6.04
C GLY A 109 -0.41 -7.77 -4.62
N ALA A 110 0.08 -6.56 -4.39
CA ALA A 110 0.45 -6.10 -3.04
C ALA A 110 -0.78 -6.06 -2.11
N CYS A 111 -1.92 -5.54 -2.58
CA CYS A 111 -3.17 -5.57 -1.81
C CYS A 111 -3.64 -7.00 -1.51
N TYR A 112 -3.50 -7.93 -2.45
CA TYR A 112 -3.82 -9.34 -2.22
C TYR A 112 -3.00 -9.93 -1.06
N ALA A 113 -1.69 -9.71 -1.04
CA ALA A 113 -0.84 -10.16 0.06
C ALA A 113 -1.21 -9.48 1.39
N LEU A 114 -1.47 -8.17 1.36
CA LEU A 114 -1.85 -7.41 2.55
C LEU A 114 -3.18 -7.86 3.17
N ILE A 115 -4.16 -8.28 2.36
CA ILE A 115 -5.43 -8.82 2.88
C ILE A 115 -5.16 -10.02 3.80
N HIS A 116 -4.31 -10.95 3.36
CA HIS A 116 -3.97 -12.13 4.15
C HIS A 116 -3.14 -11.79 5.38
N LEU A 117 -2.18 -10.88 5.24
CA LEU A 117 -1.39 -10.40 6.39
C LEU A 117 -2.26 -9.70 7.43
N LEU A 118 -3.24 -8.89 7.02
CA LEU A 118 -4.15 -8.22 7.94
C LEU A 118 -5.15 -9.19 8.59
N LYS A 119 -5.55 -10.27 7.90
CA LYS A 119 -6.32 -11.36 8.51
C LYS A 119 -5.50 -12.14 9.55
N ALA A 120 -4.20 -12.35 9.29
CA ALA A 120 -3.30 -12.92 10.28
C ALA A 120 -3.13 -11.98 11.49
N VAL A 121 -2.96 -10.67 11.25
CA VAL A 121 -2.95 -9.65 12.31
C VAL A 121 -4.23 -9.65 13.13
N GLU A 122 -5.39 -9.80 12.50
CA GLU A 122 -6.67 -9.91 13.21
C GLU A 122 -6.66 -11.06 14.22
N HIS A 123 -6.04 -12.19 13.86
CA HIS A 123 -5.91 -13.36 14.74
C HIS A 123 -4.85 -13.14 15.82
N ASP A 124 -3.62 -12.84 15.41
CA ASP A 124 -2.44 -12.81 16.28
C ASP A 124 -2.47 -11.63 17.27
N PHE A 125 -3.12 -10.53 16.90
CA PHE A 125 -3.30 -9.34 17.75
C PHE A 125 -4.74 -9.21 18.27
N ALA A 126 -5.57 -10.25 18.21
CA ALA A 126 -6.98 -10.18 18.67
C ALA A 126 -7.12 -9.56 20.08
N PRO A 127 -6.34 -9.94 21.11
CA PRO A 127 -6.47 -9.35 22.44
C PRO A 127 -6.18 -7.85 22.46
N VAL A 128 -5.18 -7.38 21.70
CA VAL A 128 -4.83 -5.96 21.58
C VAL A 128 -5.92 -5.19 20.85
N LEU A 129 -6.43 -5.76 19.77
CA LEU A 129 -7.48 -5.14 18.96
C LEU A 129 -8.80 -5.05 19.72
N GLU A 130 -9.13 -6.05 20.53
CA GLU A 130 -10.32 -6.07 21.37
C GLU A 130 -10.21 -5.06 22.52
N ASP A 131 -9.07 -5.01 23.23
CA ASP A 131 -8.80 -4.05 24.30
C ASP A 131 -9.01 -2.60 23.84
N LYS A 132 -8.58 -2.29 22.61
CA LYS A 132 -8.71 -0.96 22.02
C LYS A 132 -10.01 -0.72 21.25
N ASN A 133 -10.92 -1.70 21.19
CA ASN A 133 -12.13 -1.65 20.36
C ASN A 133 -11.83 -1.35 18.87
N ALA A 134 -10.72 -1.91 18.37
CA ALA A 134 -10.14 -1.69 17.06
C ALA A 134 -10.52 -2.77 16.03
N LEU A 135 -11.05 -3.92 16.50
CA LEU A 135 -11.31 -5.11 15.68
C LEU A 135 -12.25 -4.81 14.48
N VAL A 136 -13.32 -4.06 14.72
CA VAL A 136 -14.28 -3.68 13.67
C VAL A 136 -13.61 -2.79 12.61
N SER A 137 -12.78 -1.83 13.03
CA SER A 137 -12.03 -0.95 12.14
C SER A 137 -11.07 -1.73 11.25
N LEU A 138 -10.35 -2.72 11.81
CA LEU A 138 -9.46 -3.60 11.04
C LEU A 138 -10.24 -4.39 9.98
N ARG A 139 -11.38 -5.00 10.36
CA ARG A 139 -12.23 -5.74 9.40
C ARG A 139 -12.75 -4.86 8.26
N GLN A 140 -13.10 -3.62 8.55
CA GLN A 140 -13.53 -2.68 7.52
C GLN A 140 -12.39 -2.34 6.54
N ILE A 141 -11.16 -2.18 7.04
CA ILE A 141 -9.97 -1.98 6.19
C ILE A 141 -9.75 -3.20 5.28
N ILE A 142 -9.82 -4.41 5.84
CA ILE A 142 -9.69 -5.66 5.07
C ILE A 142 -10.74 -5.70 3.96
N ARG A 143 -12.00 -5.36 4.26
CA ARG A 143 -13.08 -5.32 3.27
C ARG A 143 -12.84 -4.30 2.15
N GLU A 144 -12.34 -3.10 2.48
CA GLU A 144 -11.99 -2.11 1.45
C GLU A 144 -10.87 -2.60 0.54
N LEU A 145 -9.88 -3.31 1.08
CA LEU A 145 -8.82 -3.94 0.29
C LEU A 145 -9.36 -5.09 -0.55
N GLU A 146 -10.30 -5.89 -0.07
CA GLU A 146 -10.92 -6.97 -0.84
C GLU A 146 -11.59 -6.47 -2.13
N ASN A 147 -12.17 -5.25 -2.13
CA ASN A 147 -12.70 -4.63 -3.34
C ASN A 147 -11.64 -4.39 -4.44
N THR A 148 -10.34 -4.32 -4.08
CA THR A 148 -9.25 -4.22 -5.08
C THR A 148 -9.12 -5.51 -5.91
N GLN A 149 -9.71 -6.61 -5.44
CA GLN A 149 -9.64 -7.93 -6.07
C GLN A 149 -10.86 -8.25 -6.95
N ASP A 150 -11.78 -7.30 -7.12
CA ASP A 150 -12.93 -7.45 -8.00
C ASP A 150 -12.51 -7.82 -9.44
N ALA A 151 -13.39 -8.55 -10.12
CA ALA A 151 -13.12 -9.07 -11.45
C ALA A 151 -12.89 -7.92 -12.45
N VAL A 152 -11.75 -7.96 -13.15
CA VAL A 152 -11.46 -7.06 -14.26
C VAL A 152 -11.80 -7.79 -15.54
N TRP A 153 -12.92 -7.39 -16.17
CA TRP A 153 -13.43 -8.03 -17.39
C TRP A 153 -12.73 -7.55 -18.66
N SER A 154 -11.92 -6.50 -18.57
CA SER A 154 -11.12 -6.01 -19.69
C SER A 154 -9.79 -6.77 -19.80
N PRO A 155 -9.33 -7.11 -21.01
CA PRO A 155 -8.02 -7.75 -21.20
C PRO A 155 -6.84 -6.78 -20.97
N VAL A 156 -7.09 -5.47 -20.85
CA VAL A 156 -6.08 -4.42 -20.61
C VAL A 156 -6.61 -3.39 -19.61
N ILE A 157 -5.75 -2.72 -18.85
CA ILE A 157 -6.19 -1.71 -17.89
C ILE A 157 -6.49 -0.40 -18.63
N LEU A 158 -7.78 -0.07 -18.68
CA LEU A 158 -8.26 1.16 -19.30
C LEU A 158 -8.33 2.30 -18.27
N ASN A 159 -7.77 3.45 -18.65
CA ASN A 159 -7.91 4.74 -17.98
C ASN A 159 -8.52 5.74 -18.98
N GLY A 160 -9.84 5.82 -19.00
CA GLY A 160 -10.60 6.82 -19.76
C GLY A 160 -10.48 8.25 -19.22
N GLY A 161 -11.22 9.18 -19.82
CA GLY A 161 -11.43 10.51 -19.23
C GLY A 161 -12.36 10.43 -18.01
N GLY A 162 -12.24 11.35 -17.05
CA GLY A 162 -12.98 11.31 -15.78
C GLY A 162 -14.51 11.22 -15.90
N PHE A 163 -15.10 11.70 -16.99
CA PHE A 163 -16.53 11.59 -17.33
C PHE A 163 -16.78 10.87 -18.68
N GLY A 164 -15.83 10.08 -19.15
CA GLY A 164 -15.90 9.39 -20.44
C GLY A 164 -16.68 8.07 -20.39
N PHE A 165 -17.00 7.52 -21.56
CA PHE A 165 -17.68 6.22 -21.72
C PHE A 165 -16.83 5.00 -21.33
N PHE A 166 -15.53 5.19 -21.06
CA PHE A 166 -14.60 4.10 -20.74
C PHE A 166 -14.34 4.00 -19.24
N ALA A 167 -14.11 2.79 -18.76
CA ALA A 167 -13.74 2.52 -17.37
C ALA A 167 -12.44 3.24 -16.97
N ASN A 168 -12.37 3.63 -15.70
CA ASN A 168 -11.18 4.21 -15.07
C ASN A 168 -10.66 3.27 -13.99
N HIS A 169 -10.12 2.11 -14.40
CA HIS A 169 -9.71 1.05 -13.48
C HIS A 169 -8.72 1.55 -12.43
N SER A 170 -7.72 2.33 -12.85
CA SER A 170 -6.71 2.85 -11.92
C SER A 170 -7.32 3.83 -10.92
N LEU A 171 -8.28 4.66 -11.33
CA LEU A 171 -8.93 5.62 -10.41
C LEU A 171 -9.84 4.91 -9.39
N VAL A 172 -10.55 3.88 -9.84
CA VAL A 172 -11.41 3.06 -8.97
C VAL A 172 -10.55 2.33 -7.94
N MET A 173 -9.46 1.69 -8.38
CA MET A 173 -8.51 1.03 -7.47
C MET A 173 -7.84 2.02 -6.52
N ALA A 174 -7.41 3.19 -7.02
CA ALA A 174 -6.85 4.26 -6.19
C ALA A 174 -7.84 4.69 -5.10
N ASN A 175 -9.14 4.78 -5.40
CA ASN A 175 -10.17 5.12 -4.43
C ASN A 175 -10.29 4.07 -3.31
N TYR A 176 -10.34 2.78 -3.64
CA TYR A 176 -10.36 1.71 -2.64
C TYR A 176 -9.13 1.77 -1.74
N ILE A 177 -7.94 1.86 -2.34
CA ILE A 177 -6.66 1.92 -1.62
C ILE A 177 -6.55 3.17 -0.76
N SER A 178 -7.01 4.33 -1.25
CA SER A 178 -6.99 5.58 -0.49
C SER A 178 -7.87 5.52 0.75
N ARG A 179 -9.05 4.91 0.67
CA ARG A 179 -9.93 4.74 1.83
C ARG A 179 -9.32 3.78 2.85
N ALA A 180 -8.75 2.68 2.40
CA ALA A 180 -8.03 1.74 3.28
C ALA A 180 -6.84 2.41 3.98
N SER A 181 -6.05 3.21 3.26
CA SER A 181 -4.92 3.97 3.82
C SER A 181 -5.37 4.98 4.89
N ALA A 182 -6.44 5.74 4.64
CA ALA A 182 -6.96 6.68 5.63
C ALA A 182 -7.46 5.95 6.88
N ALA A 183 -8.24 4.88 6.70
CA ALA A 183 -8.74 4.07 7.80
C ALA A 183 -7.61 3.39 8.61
N LEU A 184 -6.50 3.01 7.99
CA LEU A 184 -5.30 2.54 8.68
C LEU A 184 -4.67 3.63 9.56
N GLY A 185 -4.60 4.86 9.06
CA GLY A 185 -4.14 6.01 9.84
C GLY A 185 -5.00 6.24 11.09
N ASP A 186 -6.33 6.14 10.93
CA ASP A 186 -7.28 6.26 12.05
C ASP A 186 -7.16 5.10 13.05
N LEU A 187 -7.05 3.87 12.55
CA LEU A 187 -6.82 2.68 13.36
C LEU A 187 -5.54 2.81 14.19
N ARG A 188 -4.45 3.27 13.56
CA ARG A 188 -3.16 3.49 14.24
C ARG A 188 -3.29 4.55 15.34
N ALA A 189 -3.94 5.67 15.05
CA ALA A 189 -4.16 6.72 16.04
C ALA A 189 -5.02 6.24 17.22
N LEU A 190 -5.94 5.30 17.00
CA LEU A 190 -6.74 4.66 18.04
C LEU A 190 -5.89 3.71 18.89
N LEU A 191 -5.00 2.91 18.29
CA LEU A 191 -4.07 2.03 19.00
C LEU A 191 -3.02 2.81 19.82
N ASP A 192 -2.60 3.99 19.36
CA ASP A 192 -1.63 4.85 20.05
C ASP A 192 -2.20 5.56 21.30
N ARG A 193 -3.53 5.78 21.34
CA ARG A 193 -4.18 6.61 22.37
C ARG A 193 -4.81 5.84 23.52
N GLY A 194 -5.12 4.57 23.31
CA GLY A 194 -5.72 3.71 24.34
C GLY A 194 -4.66 2.94 25.10
#